data_AF-A0A9X1S915-F1
#
_entry.id   AF-A0A9X1S915-F1
#
_cell.length_a   1.000
_cell.length_b   1.000
_cell.length_c   1.000
_cell.angle_alpha   90.00
_cell.angle_beta   90.00
_cell.angle_gamma   90.00
#
_symmetry.space_group_name_H-M   'P 1'
#
loop_
_entity.id
_entity.type
_entity.pdbx_description
1 polymer ?
#
loop_
_entity_poly.entity_id
_entity_poly.type
_entity_poly.pdbx_seq_one_letter_code
_entity_poly.pdbx_strand_id
1 'polypeptide(L)'
;MTATDSGHPVTLRLFPDYAGTVLWMSGPVDYEASGLTSGLIRALRSWEESYYRSLTPDLQWVSAEAGKRFTTNGVQLARCLADELGEDYQIEFTTYEKGGAPAGVFRSSGPARNADAVARFNALVIALQAQEDEGNQAQADRQRGKGWYAWAPLSGNFFRR
;
A
#
# COMPACT_ATOMS: atom_id res chain seq x y z
N MET A 1 22.20 -14.20 10.48
CA MET A 1 22.33 -12.85 9.87
C MET A 1 22.19 -13.01 8.38
N THR A 2 20.98 -12.90 7.87
CA THR A 2 20.69 -12.87 6.43
C THR A 2 20.41 -11.43 6.08
N ALA A 3 21.35 -10.82 5.36
CA ALA A 3 21.15 -9.54 4.71
C ALA A 3 20.14 -9.73 3.58
N THR A 4 19.00 -9.07 3.66
CA THR A 4 18.17 -8.79 2.49
C THR A 4 18.71 -7.51 1.88
N ASP A 5 19.64 -7.67 0.95
CA ASP A 5 19.95 -6.62 -0.02
C ASP A 5 18.76 -6.48 -0.96
N SER A 6 17.95 -5.49 -0.66
CA SER A 6 17.62 -4.49 -1.65
C SER A 6 17.82 -3.18 -0.91
N GLY A 7 18.91 -2.45 -1.18
CA GLY A 7 19.16 -1.12 -0.61
C GLY A 7 18.11 -0.04 -0.97
N HIS A 8 16.85 -0.43 -1.15
CA HIS A 8 15.71 0.37 -1.52
C HIS A 8 14.67 0.34 -0.40
N PRO A 9 14.13 1.50 0.01
CA PRO A 9 13.06 1.57 1.00
C PRO A 9 11.85 0.73 0.58
N VAL A 10 11.15 0.16 1.55
CA VAL A 10 9.88 -0.55 1.33
C VAL A 10 8.85 0.45 0.81
N THR A 11 8.20 0.12 -0.31
CA THR A 11 7.15 0.96 -0.90
C THR A 11 5.81 0.69 -0.22
N LEU A 12 5.20 1.76 0.30
CA LEU A 12 3.79 1.81 0.67
C LEU A 12 3.04 2.75 -0.29
N ARG A 13 2.05 2.24 -1.01
CA ARG A 13 1.20 3.03 -1.90
C ARG A 13 0.02 3.60 -1.13
N LEU A 14 -0.35 4.83 -1.49
CA LEU A 14 -1.45 5.59 -0.91
C LEU A 14 -2.48 5.92 -1.99
N PHE A 15 -3.65 5.26 -1.98
CA PHE A 15 -4.76 5.57 -2.87
C PHE A 15 -6.10 4.98 -2.35
N PRO A 16 -7.26 5.61 -2.62
CA PRO A 16 -8.58 5.03 -2.35
C PRO A 16 -8.90 3.87 -3.27
N ASP A 17 -9.42 2.76 -2.72
CA ASP A 17 -9.83 1.58 -3.50
C ASP A 17 -10.88 0.70 -2.79
N TYR A 18 -11.79 1.30 -2.02
CA TYR A 18 -12.92 0.60 -1.36
C TYR A 18 -12.56 -0.54 -0.40
N ALA A 19 -11.27 -0.75 -0.09
CA ALA A 19 -10.76 -1.84 0.73
C ALA A 19 -10.87 -1.57 2.25
N GLY A 20 -11.55 -0.50 2.66
CA GLY A 20 -11.61 -0.07 4.06
C GLY A 20 -10.30 0.56 4.59
N THR A 21 -9.33 0.74 3.70
CA THR A 21 -8.03 1.37 3.91
C THR A 21 -7.54 1.96 2.59
N VAL A 22 -6.72 3.01 2.69
CA VAL A 22 -6.03 3.61 1.53
C VAL A 22 -4.56 3.19 1.42
N LEU A 23 -4.11 2.27 2.28
CA LEU A 23 -2.72 1.85 2.40
C LEU A 23 -2.50 0.50 1.69
N TRP A 24 -1.50 0.45 0.82
CA TRP A 24 -1.29 -0.68 -0.07
C TRP A 24 0.19 -1.06 -0.15
N MET A 25 0.51 -2.32 0.15
CA MET A 25 1.80 -2.93 -0.20
C MET A 25 1.60 -3.88 -1.37
N SER A 26 1.74 -5.19 -1.17
CA SER A 26 1.26 -6.22 -2.12
C SER A 26 -0.26 -6.43 -2.04
N GLY A 27 -0.88 -5.97 -0.94
CA GLY A 27 -2.32 -5.95 -0.70
C GLY A 27 -2.71 -4.82 0.25
N PRO A 28 -4.02 -4.69 0.57
CA PRO A 28 -4.50 -3.65 1.49
C PRO A 28 -3.95 -3.88 2.89
N VAL A 29 -3.56 -2.80 3.56
CA VAL A 29 -3.05 -2.83 4.94
C VAL A 29 -4.12 -2.30 5.89
N ASP A 30 -4.63 -3.17 6.75
CA ASP A 30 -5.63 -2.80 7.76
C ASP A 30 -5.09 -1.77 8.75
N TYR A 31 -5.90 -0.73 9.04
CA TYR A 31 -5.49 0.31 10.00
C TYR A 31 -5.18 -0.26 11.39
N GLU A 32 -5.95 -1.24 11.86
CA GLU A 32 -5.73 -1.88 13.15
C GLU A 32 -4.41 -2.67 13.20
N ALA A 33 -3.98 -3.21 12.05
CA ALA A 33 -2.72 -3.94 11.93
C ALA A 33 -1.52 -3.00 11.73
N SER A 34 -1.76 -1.75 11.29
CA SER A 34 -0.70 -0.82 10.86
C SER A 34 0.13 -0.22 12.00
N GLY A 35 -0.40 -0.16 13.22
CA GLY A 35 0.26 0.51 14.35
C GLY A 35 0.40 2.03 14.20
N LEU A 36 -0.19 2.64 13.16
CA LEU A 36 -0.18 4.08 12.96
C LEU A 36 -0.94 4.80 14.08
N THR A 37 -0.57 6.06 14.30
CA THR A 37 -1.27 6.92 15.25
C THR A 37 -2.75 7.06 14.88
N SER A 38 -3.61 7.05 15.89
CA SER A 38 -5.06 7.20 15.70
C SER A 38 -5.44 8.52 15.00
N GLY A 39 -4.65 9.57 15.22
CA GLY A 39 -4.77 10.85 14.53
C GLY A 39 -4.54 10.73 13.03
N LEU A 40 -3.48 10.04 12.60
CA LEU A 40 -3.18 9.81 11.20
C LEU A 40 -4.21 8.89 10.54
N ILE A 41 -4.60 7.80 11.21
CA ILE A 41 -5.67 6.90 10.73
C ILE A 41 -6.96 7.68 10.47
N ARG A 42 -7.38 8.53 11.41
CA ARG A 42 -8.59 9.36 11.24
C ARG A 42 -8.45 10.32 10.05
N ALA A 43 -7.27 10.90 9.86
CA ALA A 43 -7.01 11.80 8.74
C ALA A 43 -7.05 11.07 7.39
N LEU A 44 -6.49 9.86 7.31
CA LEU A 44 -6.54 9.00 6.12
C LEU A 44 -7.98 8.61 5.77
N ARG A 45 -8.78 8.19 6.76
CA ARG A 45 -10.22 7.89 6.57
C ARG A 45 -11.00 9.12 6.10
N SER A 46 -10.80 10.26 6.74
CA SER A 46 -11.48 11.50 6.33
C SER A 46 -11.08 11.94 4.91
N TRP A 47 -9.84 11.68 4.52
CA TRP A 47 -9.37 11.95 3.16
C TRP A 47 -10.03 11.02 2.15
N GLU A 48 -10.10 9.73 2.43
CA GLU A 48 -10.85 8.76 1.62
C GLU A 48 -12.34 9.13 1.48
N GLU A 49 -13.02 9.47 2.58
CA GLU A 49 -14.42 9.92 2.51
C GLU A 49 -14.58 11.17 1.62
N SER A 50 -13.60 12.07 1.66
CA SER A 50 -13.61 13.28 0.82
C SER A 50 -13.47 12.95 -0.67
N TYR A 51 -12.77 11.86 -1.02
CA TYR A 51 -12.69 11.35 -2.40
C TYR A 51 -14.09 11.08 -2.92
N TYR A 52 -14.84 10.21 -2.23
CA TYR A 52 -16.17 9.77 -2.68
C TYR A 52 -17.19 10.92 -2.74
N ARG A 53 -17.10 11.89 -1.82
CA ARG A 53 -17.98 13.08 -1.84
C ARG A 53 -17.63 14.07 -2.97
N SER A 54 -16.42 13.97 -3.51
CA SER A 54 -15.91 14.89 -4.53
C SER A 54 -16.02 14.33 -5.95
N LEU A 55 -16.69 13.18 -6.12
CA LEU A 55 -16.94 12.58 -7.41
C LEU A 55 -18.42 12.67 -7.82
N THR A 56 -18.63 12.78 -9.13
CA THR A 56 -19.93 12.56 -9.75
C THR A 56 -20.25 11.05 -9.76
N PRO A 57 -21.51 10.66 -10.06
CA PRO A 57 -21.87 9.25 -10.23
C PRO A 57 -21.03 8.50 -11.28
N ASP A 58 -20.51 9.22 -12.29
CA ASP A 58 -19.64 8.67 -13.34
C ASP A 58 -18.15 8.68 -12.96
N LEU A 59 -17.84 8.80 -11.67
CA LEU A 59 -16.49 8.81 -11.10
C LEU A 59 -15.59 9.93 -11.65
N GLN A 60 -16.18 11.06 -12.04
CA GLN A 60 -15.43 12.25 -12.43
C GLN A 60 -15.37 13.24 -11.28
N TRP A 61 -14.28 14.01 -11.18
CA TRP A 61 -14.21 15.12 -10.22
C TRP A 61 -15.37 16.11 -10.43
N VAL A 62 -16.07 16.47 -9.35
CA VAL A 62 -17.15 17.48 -9.39
C VAL A 62 -16.65 18.85 -9.83
N SER A 63 -15.37 19.15 -9.59
CA SER A 63 -14.66 20.31 -10.12
C SER A 63 -13.15 20.07 -10.13
N ALA A 64 -12.40 20.88 -10.90
CA ALA A 64 -10.95 20.83 -10.90
C ALA A 64 -10.36 21.17 -9.51
N GLU A 65 -10.98 22.13 -8.82
CA GLU A 65 -10.61 22.53 -7.46
C GLU A 65 -10.79 21.40 -6.45
N ALA A 66 -11.81 20.54 -6.63
CA ALA A 66 -12.01 19.37 -5.78
C ALA A 66 -10.87 18.36 -5.94
N GLY A 67 -10.48 18.03 -7.18
CA GLY A 67 -9.34 17.15 -7.46
C GLY A 67 -8.00 17.71 -6.96
N LYS A 68 -7.79 19.02 -7.10
CA LYS A 68 -6.60 19.72 -6.56
C LYS A 68 -6.55 19.67 -5.03
N ARG A 69 -7.67 19.92 -4.36
CA ARG A 69 -7.76 19.85 -2.89
C ARG A 69 -7.49 18.45 -2.38
N PHE A 70 -8.10 17.45 -3.03
CA PHE A 70 -7.87 16.04 -2.71
C PHE A 70 -6.40 15.66 -2.86
N THR A 71 -5.78 16.04 -3.97
CA THR A 71 -4.35 15.79 -4.24
C THR A 71 -3.46 16.48 -3.20
N THR A 72 -3.71 17.75 -2.90
CA THR A 72 -2.93 18.51 -1.91
C THR A 72 -2.98 17.85 -0.53
N ASN A 73 -4.16 17.41 -0.09
CA ASN A 73 -4.32 16.72 1.19
C ASN A 73 -3.61 15.35 1.19
N GLY A 74 -3.72 14.60 0.10
CA GLY A 74 -3.05 13.30 -0.07
C GLY A 74 -1.52 13.43 0.02
N VAL A 75 -0.96 14.47 -0.60
CA VAL A 75 0.49 14.78 -0.50
C VAL A 75 0.92 15.04 0.95
N GLN A 76 0.12 15.78 1.73
CA GLN A 76 0.46 16.01 3.14
C GLN A 76 0.39 14.71 3.95
N LEU A 77 -0.61 13.87 3.70
CA LEU A 77 -0.74 12.57 4.36
C LEU A 77 0.40 11.62 3.99
N ALA A 78 0.84 11.61 2.72
CA ALA A 78 2.00 10.84 2.28
C ALA A 78 3.28 11.26 3.02
N ARG A 79 3.47 12.56 3.25
CA ARG A 79 4.59 13.08 4.06
C ARG A 79 4.48 12.66 5.52
N CYS A 80 3.29 12.75 6.12
CA CYS A 80 3.07 12.31 7.49
C CYS A 80 3.34 10.81 7.66
N LEU A 81 2.89 9.98 6.71
CA LEU A 81 3.20 8.55 6.69
C LEU A 81 4.70 8.30 6.59
N ALA A 82 5.39 9.00 5.69
CA ALA A 82 6.83 8.88 5.54
C ALA A 82 7.57 9.23 6.85
N ASP A 83 7.23 10.37 7.48
CA ASP A 83 7.81 10.78 8.77
C ASP A 83 7.51 9.77 9.89
N GLU A 84 6.32 9.18 9.89
CA GLU A 84 5.90 8.23 10.93
C GLU A 84 6.67 6.90 10.82
N LEU A 85 6.91 6.43 9.59
CA LEU A 85 7.58 5.16 9.28
C LEU A 85 9.10 5.27 9.11
N GLY A 86 9.64 6.47 8.88
CA GLY A 86 11.08 6.72 8.75
C GLY A 86 11.66 6.38 7.38
N GLU A 87 12.99 6.40 7.31
CA GLU A 87 13.78 6.30 6.07
C GLU A 87 13.74 4.92 5.38
N ASP A 88 13.39 3.87 6.13
CA ASP A 88 13.26 2.51 5.61
C ASP A 88 12.01 2.33 4.72
N TYR A 89 11.11 3.33 4.72
CA TYR A 89 9.87 3.33 3.95
C TYR A 89 9.81 4.51 2.98
N GLN A 90 9.18 4.27 1.83
CA GLN A 90 8.81 5.32 0.89
C GLN A 90 7.32 5.24 0.58
N ILE A 91 6.68 6.41 0.46
CA ILE A 91 5.25 6.50 0.18
C ILE A 91 5.04 6.89 -1.27
N GLU A 92 4.42 6.02 -2.04
CA GLU A 92 3.98 6.28 -3.41
C GLU A 92 2.56 6.84 -3.39
N PHE A 93 2.36 8.02 -3.97
CA PHE A 93 1.04 8.66 -4.06
C PHE A 93 0.75 9.09 -5.50
N THR A 94 -0.34 8.60 -6.07
CA THR A 94 -0.78 9.00 -7.41
C THR A 94 -1.53 10.32 -7.33
N THR A 95 -1.16 11.29 -8.18
CA THR A 95 -1.91 12.56 -8.24
C THR A 95 -3.18 12.40 -9.07
N TYR A 96 -4.21 13.17 -8.73
CA TYR A 96 -5.52 13.06 -9.38
C TYR A 96 -5.92 14.32 -10.17
N GLU A 97 -4.98 15.25 -10.36
CA GLU A 97 -5.21 16.45 -11.15
C GLU A 97 -5.30 16.12 -12.65
N LYS A 98 -6.09 16.92 -13.37
CA LYS A 98 -6.32 16.73 -14.81
C LYS A 98 -5.00 16.94 -15.55
N GLY A 99 -4.51 15.89 -16.24
CA GLY A 99 -3.20 15.88 -16.89
C GLY A 99 -2.25 14.78 -16.41
N GLY A 100 -2.62 14.04 -15.35
CA GLY A 100 -1.93 12.81 -14.97
C GLY A 100 -0.47 13.04 -14.57
N ALA A 101 -0.21 13.98 -13.66
CA ALA A 101 1.13 14.15 -13.14
C ALA A 101 1.60 12.82 -12.50
N PRO A 102 2.87 12.45 -12.70
CA PRO A 102 3.39 11.16 -12.25
C PRO A 102 3.21 11.00 -10.75
N ALA A 103 3.06 9.75 -10.30
CA ALA A 103 3.00 9.43 -8.88
C ALA A 103 4.21 10.05 -8.16
N GLY A 104 3.95 10.79 -7.09
CA GLY A 104 4.98 11.35 -6.23
C GLY A 104 5.50 10.27 -5.27
N VAL A 105 6.81 10.19 -5.10
CA VAL A 105 7.45 9.38 -4.06
C VAL A 105 7.87 10.30 -2.91
N PHE A 106 7.43 9.98 -1.70
CA PHE A 106 7.71 10.73 -0.49
C PHE A 106 8.57 9.87 0.44
N ARG A 107 9.63 10.47 1.00
CA ARG A 107 10.57 9.81 1.92
C ARG A 107 10.81 10.71 3.12
N SER A 108 10.98 10.10 4.29
CA SER A 108 11.48 10.82 5.47
C SER A 108 12.95 11.15 5.27
N SER A 109 13.41 12.25 5.86
CA SER A 109 14.84 12.60 5.94
C SER A 109 15.51 12.11 7.22
N GLY A 110 14.83 11.30 8.03
CA GLY A 110 15.36 10.81 9.30
C GLY A 110 14.60 9.62 9.86
N PRO A 111 14.96 9.20 11.10
CA PRO A 111 14.42 8.00 11.71
C PRO A 111 12.91 8.11 11.94
N ALA A 112 12.27 6.94 12.01
CA ALA A 112 10.84 6.83 12.26
C ALA A 112 10.42 7.52 13.55
N ARG A 113 9.29 8.22 13.50
CA ARG A 113 8.69 8.84 14.69
C ARG A 113 7.79 7.89 15.47
N ASN A 114 7.40 6.76 14.88
CA ASN A 114 6.55 5.75 15.52
C ASN A 114 7.17 4.36 15.40
N ALA A 115 7.87 3.93 16.45
CA ALA A 115 8.53 2.63 16.50
C ALA A 115 7.52 1.45 16.45
N ASP A 116 6.32 1.63 17.00
CA ASP A 116 5.28 0.59 16.99
C ASP A 116 4.76 0.36 15.56
N ALA A 117 4.51 1.44 14.81
CA ALA A 117 4.15 1.33 13.39
C ALA A 117 5.25 0.61 12.60
N VAL A 118 6.52 1.01 12.75
CA VAL A 118 7.63 0.34 12.08
C VAL A 118 7.68 -1.15 12.40
N ALA A 119 7.54 -1.52 13.68
CA ALA A 119 7.54 -2.93 14.07
C ALA A 119 6.41 -3.73 13.39
N ARG A 120 5.22 -3.13 13.28
CA ARG A 120 4.06 -3.75 12.61
C ARG A 120 4.26 -3.88 11.11
N PHE A 121 4.72 -2.82 10.44
CA PHE A 121 5.00 -2.86 9.01
C PHE A 121 6.14 -3.83 8.67
N ASN A 122 7.19 -3.89 9.48
CA ASN A 122 8.26 -4.88 9.32
C ASN A 122 7.72 -6.31 9.43
N ALA A 123 6.84 -6.57 10.40
CA ALA A 123 6.21 -7.88 10.53
C ALA A 123 5.35 -8.24 9.30
N LEU A 124 4.64 -7.26 8.73
CA LEU A 124 3.89 -7.46 7.48
C LEU A 124 4.81 -7.76 6.31
N VAL A 125 5.92 -7.04 6.16
CA VAL A 125 6.92 -7.28 5.10
C VAL A 125 7.47 -8.70 5.18
N ILE A 126 7.83 -9.15 6.38
CA ILE A 126 8.32 -10.52 6.61
C ILE A 126 7.26 -11.56 6.23
N ALA A 127 6.00 -11.33 6.63
CA ALA A 127 4.90 -12.23 6.29
C ALA A 127 4.64 -12.31 4.78
N LEU A 128 4.72 -11.17 4.08
CA LEU A 128 4.56 -11.11 2.63
C LEU A 128 5.68 -11.84 1.90
N GLN A 129 6.93 -11.64 2.32
CA GLN A 129 8.08 -12.35 1.76
C GLN A 129 7.95 -13.87 1.94
N ALA A 130 7.52 -14.32 3.12
CA ALA A 130 7.28 -15.75 3.36
C ALA A 130 6.19 -16.32 2.43
N GLN A 131 5.10 -15.58 2.21
CA GLN A 131 4.04 -16.00 1.27
C GLN A 131 4.52 -16.05 -0.18
N GLU A 132 5.33 -15.08 -0.61
CA GLU A 132 5.93 -15.07 -1.95
C GLU A 132 6.88 -16.24 -2.16
N ASP A 133 7.73 -16.55 -1.16
CA ASP A 133 8.66 -17.67 -1.19
C ASP A 133 7.92 -19.01 -1.27
N GLU A 134 6.87 -19.21 -0.46
CA GLU A 134 6.02 -20.39 -0.53
C GLU A 134 5.35 -20.55 -1.90
N GLY A 135 4.85 -19.45 -2.47
CA GLY A 135 4.26 -19.42 -3.81
C GLY A 135 5.27 -19.77 -4.90
N ASN A 136 6.47 -19.19 -4.84
CA ASN A 136 7.57 -19.44 -5.76
C ASN A 136 8.07 -20.88 -5.68
N GLN A 137 8.20 -21.44 -4.46
CA GLN A 137 8.60 -22.82 -4.24
C GLN A 137 7.54 -23.79 -4.79
N ALA A 138 6.27 -23.53 -4.50
CA ALA A 138 5.18 -24.32 -5.04
C ALA A 138 5.14 -24.26 -6.58
N GLN A 139 5.45 -23.11 -7.18
CA GLN A 139 5.57 -22.96 -8.63
C GLN A 139 6.78 -23.70 -9.21
N ALA A 140 7.94 -23.65 -8.55
CA ALA A 140 9.15 -24.35 -8.96
C ALA A 140 8.97 -25.88 -8.91
N ASP A 141 8.34 -26.41 -7.86
CA ASP A 141 8.00 -27.83 -7.73
C ASP A 141 7.02 -28.28 -8.82
N ARG A 142 6.06 -27.42 -9.19
CA ARG A 142 5.14 -27.64 -10.31
C ARG A 142 5.83 -27.66 -11.67
N GLN A 143 6.82 -26.79 -11.90
CA GLN A 143 7.59 -26.79 -13.16
C GLN A 143 8.45 -28.06 -13.30
N ARG A 144 8.87 -28.66 -12.17
CA ARG A 144 9.55 -29.97 -12.17
C ARG A 144 8.59 -31.13 -12.48
N GLY A 145 7.30 -31.00 -12.19
CA GLY A 145 6.24 -31.98 -12.50
C GLY A 145 5.34 -31.55 -13.67
N LYS A 146 5.78 -31.81 -14.92
CA LYS A 146 5.11 -31.41 -16.18
C LYS A 146 3.58 -31.64 -16.19
N GLY A 147 2.78 -30.56 -16.30
CA GLY A 147 1.32 -30.57 -16.55
C GLY A 147 0.68 -29.18 -16.34
N TRP A 148 -0.48 -28.91 -16.97
CA TRP A 148 -1.23 -27.65 -16.80
C TRP A 148 -2.25 -27.78 -15.66
N TYR A 149 -2.27 -26.79 -14.77
CA TYR A 149 -3.12 -26.77 -13.57
C TYR A 149 -3.67 -25.37 -13.29
N ALA A 150 -4.82 -25.27 -12.62
CA ALA A 150 -5.37 -24.02 -12.08
C ALA A 150 -5.42 -24.05 -10.54
N TRP A 151 -5.10 -22.93 -9.89
CA TRP A 151 -5.04 -22.79 -8.43
C TRP A 151 -5.96 -21.68 -7.93
N ALA A 152 -6.67 -21.95 -6.83
CA ALA A 152 -7.57 -21.01 -6.18
C ALA A 152 -7.00 -20.57 -4.80
N PRO A 153 -6.29 -19.43 -4.71
CA PRO A 153 -5.57 -19.00 -3.50
C PRO A 153 -6.42 -18.94 -2.24
N LEU A 154 -7.67 -18.51 -2.35
CA LEU A 154 -8.58 -18.35 -1.21
C LEU A 154 -9.08 -19.67 -0.61
N SER A 155 -9.02 -20.77 -1.36
CA SER A 155 -9.53 -22.08 -0.92
C SER A 155 -8.45 -23.14 -0.79
N GLY A 156 -7.22 -22.84 -1.22
CA GLY A 156 -6.13 -23.81 -1.29
C GLY A 156 -6.35 -24.94 -2.32
N ASN A 157 -7.44 -24.90 -3.11
CA ASN A 157 -7.80 -25.98 -4.02
C ASN A 157 -7.03 -25.95 -5.34
N PHE A 158 -6.84 -27.15 -5.90
CA PHE A 158 -6.12 -27.40 -7.14
C PHE A 158 -6.99 -28.14 -8.15
N PHE A 159 -6.97 -27.65 -9.38
CA PHE A 159 -7.65 -28.26 -10.52
C PHE A 159 -6.62 -28.72 -11.55
N ARG A 160 -6.76 -29.95 -12.01
CA ARG A 160 -5.91 -30.57 -13.04
C ARG A 160 -6.71 -30.78 -14.32
N ARG A 161 -6.05 -30.59 -15.47
CA ARG A 161 -6.60 -31.01 -16.76
C ARG A 161 -6.10 -32.40 -17.11
#